data_AF-A0A849T405-F1
#
_entry.id   AF-A0A849T405-F1
#
_cell.length_a   1.000
_cell.length_b   1.000
_cell.length_c   1.000
_cell.angle_alpha   90.00
_cell.angle_beta   90.00
_cell.angle_gamma   90.00
#
_symmetry.space_group_name_H-M   'P 1'
#
loop_
_entity.id
_entity.type
_entity.pdbx_description
1 polymer ?
#
loop_
_entity_poly.entity_id
_entity_poly.type
_entity_poly.pdbx_seq_one_letter_code
_entity_poly.pdbx_strand_id
1 'polypeptide(L)'
;MKLFILLILSLINGAFANELVIYSARNEQLIKPLFDLYKKETGTTISFVTDKEGPLMQKLKTEGANSPADILLTVDAGNLWLASKEGLLQPIKSKILSENIPAHLRDPENFWVGLSVRARTIFYNKDKVKITDLSSYEDLALPKWNKRLCLRTSNKVYNQSLVAMMIAENGEAPTEKIVAGWVKNLATTVFPDDTKLIEAIDAGLCDVGIANTYYFGKYAATKPTAKVGLFWPNQKKNGVHVNVSGAGITKYSKNPEAALKFIEWLSSSNAQNLFVDENYEFPVNSKIKSSPVVAAWGKFKQNVINVSKAGELQSTAVKLMDRAQYK
;
A
#
# COMPACT_ATOMS: atom_id res chain seq x y z
N MET A 1 25.53 72.21 7.20
CA MET A 1 25.04 71.04 7.97
C MET A 1 24.10 70.25 7.06
N LYS A 2 24.60 69.23 6.34
CA LYS A 2 23.80 68.41 5.41
C LYS A 2 23.22 67.23 6.20
N LEU A 3 21.90 67.18 6.30
CA LEU A 3 21.17 66.11 6.97
C LEU A 3 21.03 64.93 5.99
N PHE A 4 21.70 63.82 6.27
CA PHE A 4 21.56 62.56 5.52
C PHE A 4 20.39 61.78 6.14
N ILE A 5 19.31 61.61 5.38
CA ILE A 5 18.18 60.74 5.76
C ILE A 5 18.54 59.33 5.29
N LEU A 6 18.79 58.44 6.25
CA LEU A 6 19.03 57.01 6.00
C LEU A 6 17.66 56.31 5.87
N LEU A 7 17.26 55.98 4.65
CA LEU A 7 16.05 55.22 4.37
C LEU A 7 16.34 53.72 4.62
N ILE A 8 15.88 53.21 5.76
CA ILE A 8 15.94 51.78 6.08
C ILE A 8 14.82 51.07 5.29
N LEU A 9 15.17 50.47 4.15
CA LEU A 9 14.29 49.51 3.48
C LEU A 9 14.19 48.25 4.35
N SER A 10 13.08 48.12 5.07
CA SER A 10 12.71 46.85 5.69
C SER A 10 12.30 45.89 4.57
N LEU A 11 13.15 44.91 4.26
CA LEU A 11 12.80 43.75 3.46
C LEU A 11 11.74 42.95 4.23
N ILE A 12 10.48 43.21 3.93
CA ILE A 12 9.38 42.32 4.30
C ILE A 12 9.57 41.07 3.44
N ASN A 13 10.26 40.06 3.98
CA ASN A 13 10.16 38.70 3.47
C ASN A 13 8.70 38.27 3.70
N GLY A 14 7.86 38.51 2.70
CA GLY A 14 6.55 37.90 2.62
C GLY A 14 6.76 36.39 2.51
N ALA A 15 6.76 35.72 3.65
CA ALA A 15 6.59 34.28 3.71
C ALA A 15 5.20 33.99 3.14
N PHE A 16 5.11 33.79 1.82
CA PHE A 16 3.97 33.10 1.24
C PHE A 16 3.86 31.79 2.00
N ALA A 17 2.78 31.64 2.76
CA ALA A 17 2.46 30.37 3.37
C ALA A 17 2.31 29.36 2.23
N ASN A 18 3.35 28.57 2.00
CA ASN A 18 3.37 27.55 0.95
C ASN A 18 2.27 26.55 1.29
N GLU A 19 1.18 26.60 0.53
CA GLU A 19 0.11 25.62 0.61
C GLU A 19 0.49 24.44 -0.29
N LEU A 20 0.43 23.22 0.27
CA LEU A 20 0.53 21.99 -0.48
C LEU A 20 -0.85 21.43 -0.75
N VAL A 21 -1.13 21.05 -2.00
CA VAL A 21 -2.39 20.39 -2.37
C VAL A 21 -2.15 18.90 -2.60
N ILE A 22 -2.83 18.06 -1.83
CA ILE A 22 -2.66 16.60 -1.86
C ILE A 22 -3.94 15.93 -2.36
N TYR A 23 -3.85 15.17 -3.45
CA TYR A 23 -4.91 14.26 -3.87
C TYR A 23 -4.65 12.90 -3.23
N SER A 24 -5.55 12.42 -2.39
CA SER A 24 -5.34 11.19 -1.63
C SER A 24 -6.43 10.14 -1.83
N ALA A 25 -6.03 8.92 -2.16
CA ALA A 25 -6.92 7.76 -2.16
C ALA A 25 -7.05 7.07 -0.79
N ARG A 26 -6.39 7.61 0.25
CA ARG A 26 -6.56 7.15 1.63
C ARG A 26 -7.75 7.87 2.27
N ASN A 27 -8.37 7.22 3.25
CA ASN A 27 -9.45 7.82 4.02
C ASN A 27 -8.93 9.04 4.80
N GLU A 28 -9.66 10.15 4.77
CA GLU A 28 -9.35 11.39 5.47
C GLU A 28 -8.94 11.17 6.93
N GLN A 29 -9.67 10.31 7.65
CA GLN A 29 -9.40 10.03 9.07
C GLN A 29 -7.98 9.49 9.31
N LEU A 30 -7.38 8.82 8.32
CA LEU A 30 -6.03 8.25 8.40
C LEU A 30 -4.92 9.23 7.99
N ILE A 31 -5.26 10.33 7.30
CA ILE A 31 -4.27 11.26 6.74
C ILE A 31 -4.30 12.63 7.38
N LYS A 32 -5.46 13.08 7.88
CA LYS A 32 -5.60 14.39 8.51
C LYS A 32 -4.67 14.58 9.72
N PRO A 33 -4.51 13.61 10.64
CA PRO A 33 -3.58 13.76 11.77
C PRO A 33 -2.12 14.00 11.33
N LEU A 34 -1.69 13.38 10.22
CA LEU A 34 -0.35 13.59 9.65
C LEU A 34 -0.20 15.01 9.10
N PHE A 35 -1.23 15.50 8.41
CA PHE A 35 -1.22 16.84 7.84
C PHE A 35 -1.21 17.92 8.93
N ASP A 36 -2.01 17.72 9.98
CA ASP A 36 -2.04 18.61 11.14
C ASP A 36 -0.67 18.63 11.86
N LEU A 37 -0.03 17.47 12.03
CA LEU A 37 1.30 17.38 12.62
C LEU A 37 2.36 18.07 11.76
N TYR A 38 2.37 17.83 10.45
CA TYR A 38 3.33 18.47 9.55
C TYR A 38 3.17 20.00 9.54
N LYS A 39 1.93 20.49 9.52
CA LYS A 39 1.63 21.93 9.65
C LYS A 39 2.16 22.49 10.97
N LYS A 40 1.96 21.78 12.07
CA LYS A 40 2.46 22.19 13.39
C LYS A 40 3.99 22.27 13.43
N GLU A 41 4.69 21.32 12.79
CA GLU A 41 6.15 21.26 12.78
C GLU A 41 6.80 22.26 11.82
N THR A 42 6.16 22.57 10.69
CA THR A 42 6.80 23.30 9.58
C THR A 42 6.13 24.64 9.23
N GLY A 43 4.90 24.86 9.69
CA GLY A 43 4.07 25.99 9.25
C GLY A 43 3.45 25.82 7.85
N THR A 44 3.73 24.73 7.12
CA THR A 44 3.16 24.45 5.79
C THR A 44 1.68 24.09 5.91
N THR A 45 0.81 24.82 5.21
CA THR A 45 -0.62 24.48 5.13
C THR A 45 -0.83 23.36 4.11
N ILE A 46 -1.69 22.40 4.42
CA ILE A 46 -2.06 21.33 3.51
C ILE A 46 -3.56 21.42 3.22
N SER A 47 -3.90 21.54 1.95
CA SER A 47 -5.24 21.28 1.42
C SER A 47 -5.26 19.92 0.76
N PHE A 48 -6.38 19.22 0.81
CA PHE A 48 -6.47 17.88 0.23
C PHE A 48 -7.83 17.56 -0.35
N VAL A 49 -7.83 16.65 -1.32
CA VAL A 49 -9.04 16.06 -1.92
C VAL A 49 -8.93 14.55 -1.77
N THR A 50 -9.97 13.92 -1.22
CA THR A 50 -10.04 12.46 -1.14
C THR A 50 -11.05 11.88 -2.11
N ASP A 51 -10.66 10.86 -2.86
CA ASP A 51 -11.56 10.08 -3.73
C ASP A 51 -10.90 8.72 -4.02
N LYS A 52 -11.52 7.87 -4.85
CA LYS A 52 -10.91 6.63 -5.35
C LYS A 52 -9.78 6.92 -6.32
N GLU A 53 -8.91 5.94 -6.49
CA GLU A 53 -7.68 6.02 -7.28
C GLU A 53 -7.96 6.42 -8.73
N GLY A 54 -8.92 5.76 -9.37
CA GLY A 54 -9.33 6.04 -10.76
C GLY A 54 -9.83 7.47 -10.96
N PRO A 55 -10.84 7.93 -10.21
CA PRO A 55 -11.30 9.32 -10.22
C PRO A 55 -10.18 10.36 -10.00
N LEU A 56 -9.28 10.14 -9.03
CA LEU A 56 -8.17 11.08 -8.80
C LEU A 56 -7.19 11.13 -9.97
N MET A 57 -6.83 9.97 -10.55
CA MET A 57 -5.99 9.92 -11.75
C MET A 57 -6.66 10.61 -12.94
N GLN A 58 -7.96 10.39 -13.13
CA GLN A 58 -8.73 11.05 -14.18
C GLN A 58 -8.81 12.57 -13.96
N LYS A 59 -8.97 13.01 -12.71
CA LYS A 59 -8.96 14.43 -12.34
C LYS A 59 -7.62 15.08 -12.69
N LEU A 60 -6.50 14.45 -12.34
CA LEU A 60 -5.16 14.93 -12.71
C LEU A 60 -4.99 15.06 -14.23
N LYS A 61 -5.48 14.09 -15.01
CA LYS A 61 -5.46 14.14 -16.48
C LYS A 61 -6.26 15.32 -17.01
N THR A 62 -7.49 15.47 -16.53
CA THR A 62 -8.43 16.49 -17.01
C THR A 62 -7.95 17.90 -16.65
N GLU A 63 -7.36 18.09 -15.48
CA GLU A 63 -6.81 19.38 -15.05
C GLU A 63 -5.50 19.73 -15.78
N GLY A 64 -4.69 18.72 -16.12
CA GLY A 64 -3.43 18.90 -16.86
C GLY A 64 -2.52 19.93 -16.19
N ALA A 65 -1.98 20.87 -16.98
CA ALA A 65 -1.06 21.91 -16.51
C ALA A 65 -1.67 22.88 -15.48
N ASN A 66 -3.01 22.90 -15.38
CA ASN A 66 -3.76 23.74 -14.44
C ASN A 66 -4.10 22.99 -13.14
N SER A 67 -3.70 21.72 -12.99
CA SER A 67 -3.94 21.00 -11.74
C SER A 67 -3.28 21.72 -10.56
N PRO A 68 -4.02 21.94 -9.46
CA PRO A 68 -3.43 22.50 -8.25
C PRO A 68 -2.67 21.45 -7.45
N ALA A 69 -2.91 20.15 -7.71
CA ALA A 69 -2.36 19.06 -6.93
C ALA A 69 -0.83 19.01 -7.04
N ASP A 70 -0.15 18.96 -5.91
CA ASP A 70 1.30 18.78 -5.79
C ASP A 70 1.69 17.32 -5.59
N ILE A 71 0.85 16.55 -4.88
CA ILE A 71 1.11 15.17 -4.51
C ILE A 71 -0.09 14.29 -4.84
N LEU A 72 0.17 13.12 -5.42
CA LEU A 72 -0.75 12.00 -5.45
C LEU A 72 -0.34 11.00 -4.36
N LEU A 73 -1.18 10.82 -3.34
CA LEU A 73 -1.00 9.85 -2.26
C LEU A 73 -2.01 8.70 -2.46
N THR A 74 -1.55 7.51 -2.82
CA THR A 74 -2.45 6.39 -3.16
C THR A 74 -2.03 5.09 -2.48
N VAL A 75 -2.82 4.04 -2.70
CA VAL A 75 -2.53 2.68 -2.26
C VAL A 75 -2.28 1.79 -3.46
N ASP A 76 -1.45 0.75 -3.26
CA ASP A 76 -1.03 -0.20 -4.29
C ASP A 76 0.01 0.34 -5.29
N ALA A 77 1.13 -0.36 -5.37
CA ALA A 77 2.18 -0.07 -6.34
C ALA A 77 1.69 -0.17 -7.79
N GLY A 78 0.65 -0.99 -8.07
CA GLY A 78 0.04 -1.03 -9.40
C GLY A 78 -0.60 0.31 -9.80
N ASN A 79 -1.26 0.99 -8.86
CA ASN A 79 -1.85 2.31 -9.12
C ASN A 79 -0.77 3.40 -9.27
N LEU A 80 0.29 3.34 -8.46
CA LEU A 80 1.43 4.25 -8.57
C LEU A 80 2.16 4.09 -9.91
N TRP A 81 2.37 2.84 -10.33
CA TRP A 81 2.94 2.51 -11.62
C TRP A 81 2.06 3.04 -12.76
N LEU A 82 0.74 2.82 -12.70
CA LEU A 82 -0.19 3.33 -13.71
C LEU A 82 -0.13 4.86 -13.80
N ALA A 83 -0.15 5.57 -12.67
CA ALA A 83 -0.03 7.03 -12.65
C ALA A 83 1.29 7.51 -13.27
N SER A 84 2.40 6.81 -13.04
CA SER A 84 3.68 7.09 -13.70
C SER A 84 3.60 6.87 -15.22
N LYS A 85 3.06 5.74 -15.68
CA LYS A 85 2.96 5.42 -17.11
C LYS A 85 1.99 6.29 -17.89
N GLU A 86 0.99 6.84 -17.21
CA GLU A 86 0.09 7.84 -17.77
C GLU A 86 0.68 9.26 -17.73
N GLY A 87 1.92 9.42 -17.27
CA GLY A 87 2.62 10.70 -17.24
C GLY A 87 2.00 11.68 -16.25
N LEU A 88 1.41 11.19 -15.15
CA LEU A 88 0.79 12.04 -14.11
C LEU A 88 1.78 12.46 -13.03
N LEU A 89 2.95 11.84 -12.98
CA LEU A 89 3.99 12.04 -11.97
C LEU A 89 5.26 12.60 -12.60
N GLN A 90 6.09 13.24 -11.78
CA GLN A 90 7.46 13.64 -12.12
C GLN A 90 8.50 12.88 -11.28
N PRO A 91 9.72 12.67 -11.78
CA PRO A 91 10.74 11.91 -11.07
C PRO A 91 11.22 12.64 -9.81
N ILE A 92 11.41 11.87 -8.74
CA ILE A 92 11.87 12.32 -7.42
C ILE A 92 13.35 11.95 -7.27
N LYS A 93 14.18 12.93 -6.93
CA LYS A 93 15.59 12.69 -6.57
C LYS A 93 15.83 13.07 -5.13
N SER A 94 15.94 12.08 -4.26
CA SER A 94 16.24 12.30 -2.83
C SER A 94 17.11 11.19 -2.26
N LYS A 95 18.20 11.61 -1.63
CA LYS A 95 19.08 10.75 -0.84
C LYS A 95 18.36 10.25 0.42
N ILE A 96 17.56 11.11 1.06
CA ILE A 96 16.77 10.77 2.26
C ILE A 96 15.80 9.64 1.94
N LEU A 97 15.02 9.76 0.86
CA LEU A 97 14.09 8.70 0.45
C LEU A 97 14.83 7.42 0.07
N SER A 98 15.97 7.51 -0.61
CA SER A 98 16.76 6.35 -0.99
C SER A 98 17.37 5.60 0.21
N GLU A 99 17.69 6.31 1.29
CA GLU A 99 18.20 5.73 2.53
C GLU A 99 17.09 5.19 3.44
N ASN A 100 15.93 5.84 3.45
CA ASN A 100 14.80 5.45 4.28
C ASN A 100 13.96 4.33 3.65
N ILE A 101 13.87 4.25 2.32
CA ILE A 101 12.92 3.38 1.62
C ILE A 101 13.70 2.31 0.84
N PRO A 102 13.56 1.02 1.21
CA PRO A 102 14.18 -0.08 0.48
C PRO A 102 13.89 -0.05 -1.03
N ALA A 103 14.89 -0.41 -1.84
CA ALA A 103 14.80 -0.29 -3.30
C ALA A 103 13.62 -1.05 -3.93
N HIS A 104 13.20 -2.17 -3.34
CA HIS A 104 12.06 -2.96 -3.83
C HIS A 104 10.69 -2.33 -3.54
N LEU A 105 10.64 -1.26 -2.74
CA LEU A 105 9.42 -0.56 -2.32
C LEU A 105 9.29 0.84 -2.96
N ARG A 106 10.15 1.17 -3.93
CA ARG A 106 10.14 2.42 -4.68
C ARG A 106 10.32 2.15 -6.17
N ASP A 107 9.91 3.12 -6.97
CA ASP A 107 10.01 3.04 -8.42
C ASP A 107 11.47 3.01 -8.88
N PRO A 108 11.88 2.07 -9.75
CA PRO A 108 13.22 2.08 -10.36
C PRO A 108 13.50 3.36 -11.18
N GLU A 109 12.45 3.95 -11.76
CA GLU A 109 12.52 5.19 -12.54
C GLU A 109 12.32 6.46 -11.66
N ASN A 110 12.11 6.26 -10.36
CA ASN A 110 11.93 7.27 -9.31
C ASN A 110 10.67 8.16 -9.42
N PHE A 111 9.60 7.75 -10.12
CA PHE A 111 8.37 8.54 -10.17
C PHE A 111 7.54 8.49 -8.87
N TRP A 112 7.73 7.47 -8.04
CA TRP A 112 7.00 7.29 -6.80
C TRP A 112 7.81 6.49 -5.78
N VAL A 113 7.39 6.59 -4.52
CA VAL A 113 7.97 5.86 -3.39
C VAL A 113 6.88 5.26 -2.51
N GLY A 114 7.17 4.12 -1.88
CA GLY A 114 6.35 3.57 -0.80
C GLY A 114 6.52 4.35 0.51
N LEU A 115 5.44 4.48 1.26
CA LEU A 115 5.35 5.20 2.54
C LEU A 115 4.85 4.31 3.68
N SER A 116 4.23 3.19 3.37
CA SER A 116 3.93 2.13 4.33
C SER A 116 3.93 0.80 3.61
N VAL A 117 4.03 -0.29 4.38
CA VAL A 117 4.03 -1.65 3.86
C VAL A 117 2.84 -2.41 4.42
N ARG A 118 2.17 -3.15 3.56
CA ARG A 118 1.15 -4.13 3.93
C ARG A 118 1.54 -5.50 3.40
N ALA A 119 1.36 -6.53 4.20
CA ALA A 119 1.58 -7.91 3.79
C ALA A 119 0.23 -8.54 3.41
N ARG A 120 0.17 -9.20 2.26
CA ARG A 120 -1.00 -9.99 1.86
C ARG A 120 -0.69 -11.46 2.16
N THR A 121 -1.27 -12.00 3.21
CA THR A 121 -0.82 -13.25 3.84
C THR A 121 -1.95 -14.24 4.04
N ILE A 122 -1.63 -15.44 4.53
CA ILE A 122 -2.61 -16.48 4.82
C ILE A 122 -3.19 -16.25 6.22
N PHE A 123 -4.51 -16.31 6.31
CA PHE A 123 -5.26 -16.41 7.56
C PHE A 123 -5.91 -17.78 7.66
N TYR A 124 -6.06 -18.30 8.88
CA TYR A 124 -6.63 -19.61 9.12
C TYR A 124 -7.49 -19.65 10.38
N ASN A 125 -8.44 -20.58 10.44
CA ASN A 125 -9.22 -20.85 11.63
C ASN A 125 -8.39 -21.74 12.59
N LYS A 126 -8.08 -21.21 13.78
CA LYS A 126 -7.23 -21.85 14.81
C LYS A 126 -7.79 -23.16 15.34
N ASP A 127 -9.11 -23.35 15.29
CA ASP A 127 -9.76 -24.59 15.77
C ASP A 127 -9.70 -25.71 14.72
N LYS A 128 -9.48 -25.36 13.44
CA LYS A 128 -9.60 -26.30 12.31
C LYS A 128 -8.31 -26.57 11.55
N VAL A 129 -7.31 -25.70 11.68
CA VAL A 129 -6.05 -25.77 10.91
C VAL A 129 -4.87 -25.70 11.85
N LYS A 130 -3.94 -26.64 11.72
CA LYS A 130 -2.66 -26.58 12.41
C LYS A 130 -1.68 -25.78 11.55
N ILE A 131 -0.80 -25.02 12.20
CA ILE A 131 0.27 -24.26 11.50
C ILE A 131 1.11 -25.18 10.61
N THR A 132 1.33 -26.43 11.02
CA THR A 132 2.08 -27.43 10.25
C THR A 132 1.42 -27.84 8.93
N ASP A 133 0.13 -27.55 8.76
CA ASP A 133 -0.60 -27.84 7.52
C ASP A 133 -0.37 -26.75 6.47
N LEU A 134 0.14 -25.58 6.88
CA LEU A 134 0.35 -24.39 6.06
C LEU A 134 1.80 -24.27 5.60
N SER A 135 2.01 -23.77 4.38
CA SER A 135 3.37 -23.58 3.85
C SER A 135 3.48 -22.37 2.91
N SER A 136 2.74 -22.37 1.81
CA SER A 136 2.92 -21.42 0.72
C SER A 136 1.60 -21.00 0.09
N TYR A 137 1.62 -19.94 -0.71
CA TYR A 137 0.45 -19.56 -1.50
C TYR A 137 0.07 -20.67 -2.49
N GLU A 138 1.07 -21.33 -3.08
CA GLU A 138 0.84 -22.41 -4.05
C GLU A 138 0.22 -23.65 -3.41
N ASP A 139 0.54 -23.93 -2.14
CA ASP A 139 -0.03 -25.05 -1.38
C ASP A 139 -1.56 -24.95 -1.26
N LEU A 140 -2.12 -23.75 -1.23
CA LEU A 140 -3.57 -23.52 -1.19
C LEU A 140 -4.30 -24.04 -2.44
N ALA A 141 -3.57 -24.39 -3.52
CA ALA A 141 -4.13 -25.02 -4.72
C ALA A 141 -4.26 -26.56 -4.60
N LEU A 142 -3.71 -27.17 -3.55
CA LEU A 142 -3.72 -28.63 -3.39
C LEU A 142 -5.09 -29.16 -2.91
N PRO A 143 -5.47 -30.40 -3.25
CA PRO A 143 -6.78 -30.97 -2.91
C PRO A 143 -7.13 -31.01 -1.42
N LYS A 144 -6.13 -30.96 -0.52
CA LYS A 144 -6.36 -30.91 0.94
C LYS A 144 -7.16 -29.68 1.41
N TRP A 145 -7.25 -28.65 0.56
CA TRP A 145 -8.03 -27.43 0.79
C TRP A 145 -9.38 -27.42 0.06
N ASN A 146 -9.81 -28.53 -0.56
CA ASN A 146 -11.08 -28.60 -1.27
C ASN A 146 -12.25 -28.20 -0.35
N LYS A 147 -13.03 -27.18 -0.77
CA LYS A 147 -14.11 -26.56 0.02
C LYS A 147 -13.66 -25.96 1.36
N ARG A 148 -12.40 -25.54 1.48
CA ARG A 148 -11.83 -24.99 2.72
C ARG A 148 -11.20 -23.60 2.55
N LEU A 149 -11.02 -23.15 1.31
CA LEU A 149 -10.43 -21.84 0.99
C LEU A 149 -11.52 -20.77 0.80
N CYS A 150 -11.31 -19.60 1.39
CA CYS A 150 -12.04 -18.39 1.05
C CYS A 150 -11.11 -17.38 0.40
N LEU A 151 -11.64 -16.69 -0.61
CA LEU A 151 -10.97 -15.59 -1.28
C LEU A 151 -11.95 -14.43 -1.48
N ARG A 152 -11.42 -13.22 -1.62
CA ARG A 152 -12.19 -12.09 -2.13
C ARG A 152 -12.17 -12.08 -3.65
N THR A 153 -13.05 -11.29 -4.28
CA THR A 153 -13.12 -11.15 -5.74
C THR A 153 -11.78 -10.76 -6.40
N SER A 154 -11.52 -11.31 -7.58
CA SER A 154 -10.37 -10.99 -8.46
C SER A 154 -10.38 -9.56 -9.00
N ASN A 155 -11.54 -8.89 -8.97
CA ASN A 155 -11.71 -7.49 -9.38
C ASN A 155 -10.95 -6.48 -8.50
N LYS A 156 -10.33 -6.93 -7.42
CA LYS A 156 -9.69 -6.06 -6.42
C LYS A 156 -8.19 -6.08 -6.60
N VAL A 157 -7.61 -4.88 -6.65
CA VAL A 157 -6.20 -4.63 -6.97
C VAL A 157 -5.23 -5.46 -6.12
N TYR A 158 -5.55 -5.74 -4.85
CA TYR A 158 -4.68 -6.54 -3.99
C TYR A 158 -4.49 -7.98 -4.49
N ASN A 159 -5.53 -8.60 -5.06
CA ASN A 159 -5.41 -9.92 -5.67
C ASN A 159 -4.70 -9.84 -7.02
N GLN A 160 -4.99 -8.82 -7.82
CA GLN A 160 -4.30 -8.57 -9.09
C GLN A 160 -2.79 -8.43 -8.87
N SER A 161 -2.38 -7.66 -7.86
CA SER A 161 -0.98 -7.46 -7.49
C SER A 161 -0.33 -8.73 -6.94
N LEU A 162 -1.01 -9.52 -6.10
CA LEU A 162 -0.48 -10.81 -5.66
C LEU A 162 -0.25 -11.76 -6.84
N VAL A 163 -1.23 -11.88 -7.75
CA VAL A 163 -1.12 -12.76 -8.91
C VAL A 163 -0.07 -12.25 -9.89
N ALA A 164 0.04 -10.94 -10.12
CA ALA A 164 1.11 -10.31 -10.90
C ALA A 164 2.50 -10.66 -10.34
N MET A 165 2.65 -10.62 -9.02
CA MET A 165 3.92 -10.99 -8.37
C MET A 165 4.20 -12.49 -8.48
N MET A 166 3.17 -13.35 -8.38
CA MET A 166 3.34 -14.78 -8.63
C MET A 166 3.74 -15.07 -10.10
N ILE A 167 3.22 -14.30 -11.07
CA ILE A 167 3.67 -14.38 -12.47
C ILE A 167 5.14 -13.98 -12.57
N ALA A 168 5.58 -12.91 -11.89
CA ALA A 168 6.98 -12.50 -11.87
C ALA A 168 7.89 -13.59 -11.27
N GLU A 169 7.41 -14.34 -10.28
CA GLU A 169 8.16 -15.41 -9.61
C GLU A 169 8.20 -16.72 -10.38
N ASN A 170 7.03 -17.17 -10.84
CA ASN A 170 6.81 -18.54 -11.29
C ASN A 170 6.56 -18.61 -12.81
N GLY A 171 6.38 -17.49 -13.48
CA GLY A 171 5.85 -17.41 -14.83
C GLY A 171 4.32 -17.57 -14.89
N GLU A 172 3.76 -17.25 -16.05
CA GLU A 172 2.30 -17.19 -16.25
C GLU A 172 1.65 -18.58 -16.14
N ALA A 173 2.17 -19.58 -16.86
CA ALA A 173 1.55 -20.91 -16.91
C ALA A 173 1.52 -21.65 -15.55
N PRO A 174 2.60 -21.64 -14.73
CA PRO A 174 2.51 -22.19 -13.37
C PRO A 174 1.54 -21.41 -12.49
N THR A 175 1.51 -20.09 -12.59
CA THR A 175 0.59 -19.24 -11.81
C THR A 175 -0.86 -19.53 -12.15
N GLU A 176 -1.19 -19.75 -13.42
CA GLU A 176 -2.56 -20.07 -13.86
C GLU A 176 -3.05 -21.37 -13.23
N LYS A 177 -2.19 -22.40 -13.19
CA LYS A 177 -2.51 -23.68 -12.53
C LYS A 177 -2.76 -23.51 -11.03
N ILE A 178 -1.98 -22.66 -10.37
CA ILE A 178 -2.14 -22.36 -8.94
C ILE A 178 -3.49 -21.65 -8.69
N VAL A 179 -3.77 -20.59 -9.45
CA VAL A 179 -5.01 -19.82 -9.30
C VAL A 179 -6.24 -20.68 -9.63
N ALA A 180 -6.20 -21.50 -10.67
CA ALA A 180 -7.28 -22.44 -10.98
C ALA A 180 -7.49 -23.46 -9.84
N GLY A 181 -6.42 -23.94 -9.23
CA GLY A 181 -6.50 -24.80 -8.04
C GLY A 181 -7.10 -24.10 -6.83
N TRP A 182 -6.81 -22.81 -6.62
CA TRP A 182 -7.47 -22.00 -5.60
C TRP A 182 -8.98 -21.92 -5.84
N VAL A 183 -9.40 -21.60 -7.07
CA VAL A 183 -10.81 -21.51 -7.44
C VAL A 183 -11.53 -22.85 -7.21
N LYS A 184 -10.90 -23.97 -7.56
CA LYS A 184 -11.42 -25.32 -7.30
C LYS A 184 -11.59 -25.62 -5.80
N ASN A 185 -10.77 -25.02 -4.96
CA ASN A 185 -10.77 -25.24 -3.51
C ASN A 185 -11.70 -24.32 -2.73
N LEU A 186 -12.42 -23.41 -3.40
CA LEU A 186 -13.31 -22.46 -2.74
C LEU A 186 -14.41 -23.17 -1.92
N ALA A 187 -14.57 -22.76 -0.67
CA ALA A 187 -15.65 -23.20 0.21
C ALA A 187 -17.00 -22.57 -0.16
N THR A 188 -16.96 -21.36 -0.73
CA THR A 188 -18.11 -20.55 -1.11
C THR A 188 -17.70 -19.56 -2.20
N THR A 189 -18.66 -18.83 -2.77
CA THR A 189 -18.36 -17.73 -3.69
C THR A 189 -17.48 -16.67 -3.04
N VAL A 190 -16.69 -15.97 -3.86
CA VAL A 190 -15.75 -14.96 -3.41
C VAL A 190 -16.41 -13.81 -2.63
N PHE A 191 -15.68 -13.27 -1.65
CA PHE A 191 -16.14 -12.14 -0.82
C PHE A 191 -15.89 -10.78 -1.47
N PRO A 192 -16.67 -9.74 -1.12
CA PRO A 192 -16.45 -8.38 -1.62
C PRO A 192 -15.17 -7.72 -1.06
N ASP A 193 -14.79 -8.06 0.18
CA ASP A 193 -13.65 -7.48 0.89
C ASP A 193 -12.97 -8.45 1.87
N ASP A 194 -11.80 -8.03 2.35
CA ASP A 194 -10.94 -8.82 3.26
C ASP A 194 -11.55 -8.92 4.67
N THR A 195 -12.37 -7.96 5.14
CA THR A 195 -13.04 -8.04 6.45
C THR A 195 -14.06 -9.16 6.46
N LYS A 196 -14.90 -9.23 5.42
CA LYS A 196 -15.91 -10.29 5.27
C LYS A 196 -15.27 -11.67 5.12
N LEU A 197 -14.13 -11.76 4.45
CA LEU A 197 -13.34 -12.99 4.38
C LEU A 197 -12.83 -13.42 5.77
N ILE A 198 -12.28 -12.49 6.56
CA ILE A 198 -11.80 -12.79 7.92
C ILE A 198 -12.96 -13.21 8.83
N GLU A 199 -14.11 -12.55 8.73
CA GLU A 199 -15.34 -12.94 9.43
C GLU A 199 -15.78 -14.36 9.08
N ALA A 200 -15.71 -14.75 7.80
CA ALA A 200 -16.05 -16.09 7.35
C ALA A 200 -15.09 -17.17 7.89
N ILE A 201 -13.79 -16.85 7.98
CA ILE A 201 -12.81 -17.74 8.63
C ILE A 201 -13.11 -17.86 10.13
N ASP A 202 -13.39 -16.75 10.82
CA ASP A 202 -13.71 -16.74 12.25
C ASP A 202 -14.96 -17.59 12.56
N ALA A 203 -15.99 -17.44 11.73
CA ALA A 203 -17.23 -18.22 11.81
C ALA A 203 -17.07 -19.69 11.39
N GLY A 204 -15.91 -20.07 10.83
CA GLY A 204 -15.63 -21.43 10.38
C GLY A 204 -16.38 -21.83 9.10
N LEU A 205 -16.85 -20.87 8.29
CA LEU A 205 -17.38 -21.14 6.95
C LEU A 205 -16.30 -21.68 6.01
N CYS A 206 -15.07 -21.23 6.21
CA CYS A 206 -13.86 -21.74 5.59
C CYS A 206 -12.74 -21.79 6.62
N ASP A 207 -11.69 -22.52 6.27
CA ASP A 207 -10.62 -22.84 7.18
C ASP A 207 -9.39 -21.98 6.93
N VAL A 208 -9.19 -21.52 5.69
CA VAL A 208 -8.08 -20.68 5.27
C VAL A 208 -8.51 -19.60 4.28
N GLY A 209 -7.75 -18.53 4.18
CA GLY A 209 -7.94 -17.50 3.16
C GLY A 209 -6.77 -16.52 3.05
N ILE A 210 -6.82 -15.65 2.04
CA ILE A 210 -5.76 -14.67 1.77
C ILE A 210 -6.32 -13.26 1.94
N ALA A 211 -5.68 -12.45 2.80
CA ALA A 211 -6.11 -11.08 3.11
C ALA A 211 -4.90 -10.18 3.42
N ASN A 212 -5.11 -8.86 3.49
CA ASN A 212 -4.08 -7.95 4.01
C ASN A 212 -4.08 -7.94 5.55
N THR A 213 -2.89 -7.84 6.15
CA THR A 213 -2.68 -7.85 7.60
C THR A 213 -3.47 -6.81 8.38
N TYR A 214 -3.65 -5.60 7.83
CA TYR A 214 -4.32 -4.55 8.58
C TYR A 214 -5.82 -4.80 8.81
N TYR A 215 -6.49 -5.55 7.93
CA TYR A 215 -7.89 -5.94 8.19
C TYR A 215 -7.97 -6.90 9.38
N PHE A 216 -6.99 -7.79 9.53
CA PHE A 216 -6.88 -8.64 10.70
C PHE A 216 -6.58 -7.83 11.97
N GLY A 217 -5.69 -6.84 11.90
CA GLY A 217 -5.44 -5.95 13.04
C GLY A 217 -6.69 -5.23 13.52
N LYS A 218 -7.44 -4.60 12.60
CA LYS A 218 -8.73 -3.95 12.91
C LYS A 218 -9.76 -4.94 13.46
N TYR A 219 -9.84 -6.13 12.87
CA TYR A 219 -10.76 -7.17 13.31
C TYR A 219 -10.44 -7.67 14.72
N ALA A 220 -9.20 -8.07 14.96
CA ALA A 220 -8.75 -8.59 16.25
C ALA A 220 -8.85 -7.55 17.38
N ALA A 221 -8.65 -6.26 17.08
CA ALA A 221 -8.83 -5.18 18.05
C ALA A 221 -10.29 -5.07 18.55
N THR A 222 -11.27 -5.38 17.70
CA THR A 222 -12.70 -5.37 18.06
C THR A 222 -13.23 -6.72 18.54
N LYS A 223 -12.50 -7.81 18.26
CA LYS A 223 -12.85 -9.18 18.65
C LYS A 223 -11.63 -9.95 19.19
N PRO A 224 -11.23 -9.72 20.46
CA PRO A 224 -10.07 -10.38 21.05
C PRO A 224 -10.18 -11.91 21.10
N THR A 225 -11.40 -12.47 21.11
CA THR A 225 -11.66 -13.91 21.12
C THR A 225 -11.71 -14.53 19.72
N ALA A 226 -11.32 -13.78 18.67
CA ALA A 226 -11.32 -14.28 17.31
C ALA A 226 -10.45 -15.54 17.14
N LYS A 227 -11.04 -16.54 16.50
CA LYS A 227 -10.45 -17.83 16.17
C LYS A 227 -9.60 -17.76 14.90
N VAL A 228 -9.26 -16.56 14.44
CA VAL A 228 -8.43 -16.35 13.25
C VAL A 228 -6.97 -16.22 13.65
N GLY A 229 -6.12 -17.04 13.04
CA GLY A 229 -4.66 -16.98 13.11
C GLY A 229 -4.07 -16.40 11.83
N LEU A 230 -2.91 -15.77 11.97
CA LEU A 230 -2.10 -15.27 10.87
C LEU A 230 -0.96 -16.26 10.61
N PHE A 231 -0.68 -16.57 9.34
CA PHE A 231 0.45 -17.37 8.91
C PHE A 231 1.26 -16.64 7.84
N TRP A 232 2.59 -16.66 7.96
CA TRP A 232 3.51 -16.09 6.98
C TRP A 232 3.90 -17.16 5.95
N PRO A 233 3.37 -17.15 4.71
CA PRO A 233 3.72 -18.13 3.70
C PRO A 233 5.11 -17.90 3.11
N ASN A 234 5.58 -18.87 2.34
CA ASN A 234 6.77 -18.77 1.48
C ASN A 234 8.07 -18.42 2.24
N GLN A 235 8.15 -18.63 3.56
CA GLN A 235 9.34 -18.29 4.38
C GLN A 235 10.59 -19.10 3.99
N LYS A 236 10.40 -20.31 3.46
CA LYS A 236 11.47 -21.16 2.90
C LYS A 236 11.76 -20.88 1.42
N LYS A 237 11.05 -19.92 0.81
CA LYS A 237 11.20 -19.47 -0.58
C LYS A 237 11.54 -17.97 -0.60
N ASN A 238 10.84 -17.17 -1.40
CA ASN A 238 11.10 -15.74 -1.59
C ASN A 238 10.51 -14.85 -0.50
N GLY A 239 9.65 -15.36 0.38
CA GLY A 239 8.97 -14.59 1.43
C GLY A 239 7.54 -14.18 1.07
N VAL A 240 6.91 -13.43 1.97
CA VAL A 240 5.51 -12.99 1.86
C VAL A 240 5.39 -11.86 0.86
N HIS A 241 4.36 -11.88 0.02
CA HIS A 241 4.04 -10.75 -0.83
C HIS A 241 3.72 -9.52 0.02
N VAL A 242 4.48 -8.45 -0.20
CA VAL A 242 4.24 -7.13 0.35
C VAL A 242 3.90 -6.14 -0.74
N ASN A 243 3.16 -5.10 -0.39
CA ASN A 243 2.80 -4.00 -1.27
C ASN A 243 2.77 -2.70 -0.45
N VAL A 244 2.75 -1.54 -1.11
CA VAL A 244 2.90 -0.23 -0.46
C VAL A 244 1.67 0.68 -0.61
N SER A 245 1.39 1.46 0.42
CA SER A 245 0.79 2.78 0.18
C SER A 245 1.93 3.73 -0.12
N GLY A 246 1.76 4.65 -1.05
CA GLY A 246 2.88 5.47 -1.51
C GLY A 246 2.45 6.77 -2.16
N ALA A 247 3.44 7.57 -2.52
CA ALA A 247 3.21 8.88 -3.10
C ALA A 247 4.15 9.16 -4.27
N GLY A 248 3.69 10.03 -5.16
CA GLY A 248 4.49 10.67 -6.20
C GLY A 248 4.19 12.17 -6.24
N ILE A 249 5.17 12.95 -6.70
CA ILE A 249 4.96 14.38 -7.01
C ILE A 249 4.27 14.43 -8.36
N THR A 250 3.16 15.17 -8.46
CA THR A 250 2.40 15.28 -9.71
C THR A 250 3.23 16.00 -10.78
N LYS A 251 2.99 15.68 -12.06
CA LYS A 251 3.74 16.25 -13.19
C LYS A 251 3.70 17.76 -13.25
N TYR A 252 2.59 18.36 -12.84
CA TYR A 252 2.34 19.81 -12.96
C TYR A 252 2.33 20.55 -11.61
N SER A 253 2.80 19.90 -10.54
CA SER A 253 2.99 20.50 -9.20
C SER A 253 3.63 21.89 -9.33
N LYS A 254 3.04 22.87 -8.63
CA LYS A 254 3.59 24.24 -8.56
C LYS A 254 4.59 24.39 -7.42
N ASN A 255 4.59 23.43 -6.49
CA ASN A 255 5.45 23.42 -5.31
C ASN A 255 6.29 22.13 -5.18
N PRO A 256 7.04 21.70 -6.21
CA PRO A 256 7.70 20.39 -6.21
C PRO A 256 8.73 20.22 -5.09
N GLU A 257 9.43 21.29 -4.68
CA GLU A 257 10.38 21.24 -3.57
C GLU A 257 9.68 21.05 -2.21
N ALA A 258 8.55 21.73 -1.99
CA ALA A 258 7.77 21.56 -0.78
C ALA A 258 7.10 20.18 -0.75
N ALA A 259 6.64 19.69 -1.90
CA ALA A 259 6.10 18.35 -2.05
C ALA A 259 7.15 17.28 -1.71
N LEU A 260 8.38 17.45 -2.19
CA LEU A 260 9.50 16.57 -1.87
C LEU A 260 9.78 16.54 -0.36
N LYS A 261 9.88 17.71 0.29
CA LYS A 261 10.09 17.82 1.74
C LYS A 261 9.01 17.10 2.54
N PHE A 262 7.76 17.20 2.10
CA PHE A 262 6.66 16.48 2.75
C PHE A 262 6.79 14.96 2.59
N ILE A 263 7.12 14.45 1.40
CA ILE A 263 7.34 13.01 1.17
C ILE A 263 8.56 12.50 1.96
N GLU A 264 9.64 13.28 2.05
CA GLU A 264 10.80 13.00 2.90
C GLU A 264 10.40 12.92 4.37
N TRP A 265 9.61 13.88 4.85
CA TRP A 265 9.10 13.89 6.21
C TRP A 265 8.21 12.68 6.49
N LEU A 266 7.35 12.26 5.56
CA LEU A 266 6.54 11.05 5.70
C LEU A 266 7.38 9.77 5.85
N SER A 267 8.62 9.74 5.36
CA SER A 267 9.56 8.62 5.53
C SER A 267 10.35 8.66 6.85
N SER A 268 10.22 9.72 7.63
CA SER A 268 10.93 9.95 8.89
C SER A 268 10.34 9.15 10.06
N SER A 269 11.09 9.06 11.16
CA SER A 269 10.63 8.45 12.42
C SER A 269 9.36 9.06 12.97
N ASN A 270 9.21 10.38 12.87
CA ASN A 270 8.11 11.12 13.49
C ASN A 270 6.79 10.84 12.79
N ALA A 271 6.83 10.72 11.45
CA ALA A 271 5.64 10.51 10.65
C ALA A 271 5.26 9.03 10.52
N GLN A 272 6.23 8.12 10.39
CA GLN A 272 5.97 6.71 10.06
C GLN A 272 5.09 6.00 11.07
N ASN A 273 5.32 6.19 12.38
CA ASN A 273 4.46 5.57 13.40
C ASN A 273 3.02 6.09 13.30
N LEU A 274 2.85 7.41 13.17
CA LEU A 274 1.51 7.99 12.97
C LEU A 274 0.85 7.51 11.67
N PHE A 275 1.64 7.28 10.62
CA PHE A 275 1.15 6.82 9.31
C PHE A 275 0.65 5.38 9.33
N VAL A 276 1.27 4.52 10.15
CA VAL A 276 1.03 3.07 10.10
C VAL A 276 0.30 2.51 11.31
N ASP A 277 0.42 3.12 12.49
CA ASP A 277 -0.04 2.51 13.75
C ASP A 277 -1.56 2.40 13.81
N GLU A 278 -2.29 3.49 13.50
CA GLU A 278 -3.76 3.48 13.48
C GLU A 278 -4.35 2.58 12.39
N ASN A 279 -3.58 2.35 11.32
CA ASN A 279 -3.98 1.49 10.21
C ASN A 279 -3.37 0.10 10.27
N TYR A 280 -2.66 -0.29 11.34
CA TYR A 280 -2.03 -1.61 11.49
C TYR A 280 -1.15 -2.02 10.29
N GLU A 281 -0.47 -1.07 9.68
CA GLU A 281 0.51 -1.29 8.61
C GLU A 281 1.93 -1.44 9.19
N PHE A 282 2.88 -1.82 8.35
CA PHE A 282 4.30 -1.84 8.70
C PHE A 282 4.97 -0.55 8.23
N PRO A 283 5.92 0.03 9.01
CA PRO A 283 6.77 1.10 8.52
C PRO A 283 7.51 0.68 7.25
N VAL A 284 7.63 1.59 6.29
CA VAL A 284 8.49 1.38 5.11
C VAL A 284 9.96 1.55 5.47
N ASN A 285 10.24 2.41 6.46
CA ASN A 285 11.59 2.66 6.94
C ASN A 285 12.05 1.55 7.88
N SER A 286 13.03 0.78 7.43
CA SER A 286 13.53 -0.42 8.12
C SER A 286 14.18 -0.14 9.48
N LYS A 287 14.52 1.13 9.77
CA LYS A 287 15.05 1.57 11.07
C LYS A 287 13.95 1.76 12.13
N ILE A 288 12.68 1.77 11.71
CA ILE A 288 11.54 2.05 12.58
C ILE A 288 10.87 0.75 12.99
N LYS A 289 10.60 0.62 14.28
CA LYS A 289 9.87 -0.54 14.83
C LYS A 289 8.38 -0.39 14.52
N SER A 290 7.74 -1.47 14.11
CA SER A 290 6.27 -1.52 14.03
C SER A 290 5.63 -1.32 15.41
N SER A 291 4.36 -0.91 15.44
CA SER A 291 3.58 -0.85 16.67
C SER A 291 3.61 -2.19 17.44
N PRO A 292 3.44 -2.18 18.77
CA PRO A 292 3.41 -3.41 19.57
C PRO A 292 2.41 -4.46 19.05
N VAL A 293 1.26 -4.02 18.54
CA VAL A 293 0.23 -4.89 17.98
C VAL A 293 0.73 -5.60 16.72
N VAL A 294 1.31 -4.85 15.78
CA VAL A 294 1.84 -5.39 14.52
C VAL A 294 3.06 -6.26 14.78
N ALA A 295 3.94 -5.85 15.70
CA ALA A 295 5.13 -6.60 16.10
C ALA A 295 4.79 -7.96 16.75
N ALA A 296 3.65 -8.07 17.44
CA ALA A 296 3.19 -9.30 18.07
C ALA A 296 2.82 -10.40 17.07
N TRP A 297 2.61 -10.08 15.78
CA TRP A 297 2.37 -11.09 14.73
C TRP A 297 3.64 -11.84 14.30
N GLY A 298 4.79 -11.49 14.88
CA GLY A 298 6.07 -12.14 14.64
C GLY A 298 6.80 -11.60 13.41
N LYS A 299 8.06 -12.02 13.27
CA LYS A 299 8.92 -11.64 12.15
C LYS A 299 8.61 -12.51 10.92
N PHE A 300 8.77 -11.93 9.74
CA PHE A 300 8.66 -12.65 8.48
C PHE A 300 9.65 -12.10 7.44
N LYS A 301 10.05 -12.95 6.51
CA LYS A 301 10.77 -12.59 5.29
C LYS A 301 9.79 -11.98 4.30
N GLN A 302 10.05 -10.74 3.88
CA GLN A 302 9.32 -10.10 2.79
C GLN A 302 9.86 -10.60 1.44
N ASN A 303 8.97 -10.67 0.45
CA ASN A 303 9.36 -10.80 -0.95
C ASN A 303 9.96 -9.48 -1.45
N VAL A 304 11.19 -9.54 -1.95
CA VAL A 304 11.97 -8.36 -2.37
C VAL A 304 11.96 -8.12 -3.88
N ILE A 305 11.10 -8.81 -4.64
CA ILE A 305 10.79 -8.39 -6.02
C ILE A 305 10.22 -6.98 -5.96
N ASN A 306 10.69 -6.10 -6.84
CA ASN A 306 10.25 -4.72 -6.86
C ASN A 306 8.74 -4.64 -7.09
N VAL A 307 8.04 -3.91 -6.23
CA VAL A 307 6.58 -3.78 -6.26
C VAL A 307 6.05 -3.12 -7.54
N SER A 308 6.90 -2.47 -8.36
CA SER A 308 6.54 -2.02 -9.72
C SER A 308 6.02 -3.15 -10.60
N LYS A 309 6.50 -4.39 -10.38
CA LYS A 309 6.05 -5.58 -11.12
C LYS A 309 4.56 -5.85 -10.95
N ALA A 310 3.97 -5.44 -9.82
CA ALA A 310 2.54 -5.52 -9.61
C ALA A 310 1.75 -4.72 -10.66
N GLY A 311 2.26 -3.55 -11.07
CA GLY A 311 1.68 -2.73 -12.15
C GLY A 311 2.02 -3.27 -13.54
N GLU A 312 3.29 -3.57 -13.79
CA GLU A 312 3.76 -4.07 -15.10
C GLU A 312 3.03 -5.33 -15.57
N LEU A 313 2.71 -6.24 -14.64
CA LEU A 313 2.05 -7.51 -14.93
C LEU A 313 0.54 -7.51 -14.59
N GLN A 314 -0.04 -6.36 -14.19
CA GLN A 314 -1.42 -6.29 -13.73
C GLN A 314 -2.42 -6.77 -14.80
N SER A 315 -2.26 -6.31 -16.05
CA SER A 315 -3.12 -6.71 -17.17
C SER A 315 -3.02 -8.22 -17.44
N THR A 316 -1.82 -8.77 -17.39
CA THR A 316 -1.59 -10.23 -17.52
C THR A 316 -2.24 -10.99 -16.38
N ALA A 317 -2.12 -10.50 -15.13
CA ALA A 317 -2.74 -11.10 -13.96
C ALA A 317 -4.28 -11.11 -14.05
N VAL A 318 -4.90 -10.01 -14.50
CA VAL A 318 -6.36 -9.93 -14.70
C VAL A 318 -6.81 -10.95 -15.74
N LYS A 319 -6.15 -11.01 -16.90
CA LYS A 319 -6.48 -11.98 -17.95
C LYS A 319 -6.30 -13.42 -17.48
N LEU A 320 -5.25 -13.71 -16.71
CA LEU A 320 -5.01 -15.03 -16.14
C LEU A 320 -6.12 -15.42 -15.14
N MET A 321 -6.50 -14.51 -14.24
CA MET A 321 -7.57 -14.77 -13.27
C MET A 321 -8.91 -15.01 -13.96
N ASP A 322 -9.22 -14.28 -15.04
CA ASP A 322 -10.41 -14.51 -15.86
C ASP A 322 -10.40 -15.92 -16.50
N ARG A 323 -9.30 -16.32 -17.15
CA ARG A 323 -9.14 -17.68 -17.71
C ARG A 323 -9.27 -18.77 -16.65
N ALA A 324 -8.76 -18.52 -15.44
CA ALA A 324 -8.88 -19.41 -14.29
C ALA A 324 -10.28 -19.39 -13.64
N GLN A 325 -11.23 -18.63 -14.20
CA GLN A 325 -12.60 -18.47 -13.70
C GLN A 325 -12.69 -17.91 -12.28
N TYR A 326 -11.69 -17.12 -11.87
CA TYR A 326 -11.68 -16.44 -10.59
C TYR A 326 -12.55 -15.18 -10.67
N LYS A 327 -13.75 -15.26 -10.08
CA LYS A 327 -14.72 -14.15 -9.95
C LYS A 327 -14.25 -13.04 -9.01
#